data_AF-R1FBC1-F1
#
_entry.id   AF-R1FBC1-F1
#
_cell.length_a   1.000
_cell.length_b   1.000
_cell.length_c   1.000
_cell.angle_alpha   90.00
_cell.angle_beta   90.00
_cell.angle_gamma   90.00
#
_symmetry.space_group_name_H-M   'P 1'
#
loop_
_entity.id
_entity.type
_entity.pdbx_description
1 polymer ?
#
loop_
_entity_poly.entity_id
_entity_poly.type
_entity_poly.pdbx_seq_one_letter_code
_entity_poly.pdbx_strand_id
1 'polypeptide(L)'
;MGRNEEAVKVVVRCRPLNSTERADGRDTIVQMDAKMGSVSVHAPGSSEPPKAFTFDMVFDERSQQADLYQKTAMPIVDSVLDGFNGTIFAYGQTGTGKTFSMEGVNEPPELRGIIPRAFTQIFDRISSRAGDSTEFLSTGVYVKDLTSYVVRSVRECDKLRHFGAENRHVGATKMNADSSRSHSIYTITVEQCETDARGEAHIRQGKLNLVDLAGSERQAKTEASGERLKEATKINLSLSALGNCISALVDGKSKHVPFRDSKLTRLLQDSLGGNTKTVMVANMGPADWNYDETISTLRYANRAKNIKNKPKINEDPKDAMLREHRLKELEGKLIVGGENLLDKSEKQESPSHPPAVVELEQYASLEAEVEGKTRKLKRLWTKYQAAQADILDVQKEFQREKEDLLDTIRELSRQLKLRQLLMSASIPIEQLSKIERCSEWDDANEQWRISRLHFAGNPAVKAMSSVYFSYSNPAPSPEYDGRWHTVTQACEKNKLKTLTTN
;
A
#
# COMPACT_ATOMS: atom_id res chain seq x y z
N MET A 1 13.14 14.88 25.33
CA MET A 1 12.49 13.54 25.34
C MET A 1 11.31 13.58 24.38
N GLY A 2 11.22 12.60 23.47
CA GLY A 2 10.54 12.70 22.17
C GLY A 2 9.04 13.01 22.23
N ARG A 3 8.60 14.04 21.50
CA ARG A 3 7.19 14.34 21.26
C ARG A 3 7.00 14.75 19.79
N ASN A 4 6.49 13.81 19.00
CA ASN A 4 5.81 13.94 17.69
C ASN A 4 6.01 12.68 16.83
N GLU A 5 6.11 11.50 17.45
CA GLU A 5 5.93 10.25 16.71
C GLU A 5 4.44 9.88 16.73
N GLU A 6 3.82 9.82 15.55
CA GLU A 6 2.44 9.39 15.35
C GLU A 6 2.43 8.02 14.69
N ALA A 7 1.63 7.09 15.18
CA ALA A 7 1.50 5.78 14.53
C ALA A 7 0.70 5.90 13.23
N VAL A 8 1.02 5.07 12.23
CA VAL A 8 0.13 4.90 11.07
C VAL A 8 -1.21 4.37 11.58
N LYS A 9 -2.29 5.09 11.27
CA LYS A 9 -3.65 4.66 11.61
C LYS A 9 -4.10 3.60 10.62
N VAL A 10 -4.68 2.52 11.11
CA VAL A 10 -5.16 1.42 10.29
C VAL A 10 -6.62 1.19 10.57
N VAL A 11 -7.41 1.26 9.51
CA VAL A 11 -8.84 0.97 9.54
C VAL A 11 -9.15 -0.22 8.65
N VAL A 12 -10.06 -1.07 9.09
CA VAL A 12 -10.49 -2.23 8.32
C VAL A 12 -11.88 -2.02 7.79
N ARG A 13 -12.12 -2.37 6.52
CA ARG A 13 -13.44 -2.34 5.90
C ARG A 13 -13.77 -3.68 5.25
N CYS A 14 -14.86 -4.30 5.69
CA CYS A 14 -15.42 -5.47 5.03
C CYS A 14 -16.65 -5.06 4.20
N ARG A 15 -16.65 -5.42 2.92
CA ARG A 15 -17.83 -5.21 2.05
C ARG A 15 -18.89 -6.29 2.32
N PRO A 16 -20.16 -6.09 1.94
CA PRO A 16 -21.14 -7.18 1.89
C PRO A 16 -20.71 -8.28 0.89
N LEU A 17 -21.28 -9.49 1.04
CA LEU A 17 -21.21 -10.53 0.02
C LEU A 17 -21.73 -9.99 -1.33
N ASN A 18 -20.97 -10.23 -2.40
CA ASN A 18 -21.36 -9.84 -3.75
C ASN A 18 -22.37 -10.82 -4.35
N SER A 19 -22.95 -10.49 -5.51
CA SER A 19 -23.99 -11.31 -6.15
C SER A 19 -23.51 -12.72 -6.50
N THR A 20 -22.28 -12.85 -7.01
CA THR A 20 -21.68 -14.15 -7.33
C THR A 20 -21.46 -15.00 -6.08
N GLU A 21 -20.91 -14.41 -5.02
CA GLU A 21 -20.69 -15.09 -3.74
C GLU A 21 -22.01 -15.56 -3.10
N ARG A 22 -23.08 -14.77 -3.21
CA ARG A 22 -24.41 -15.19 -2.75
C ARG A 22 -24.99 -16.30 -3.62
N ALA A 23 -24.85 -16.20 -4.94
CA ALA A 23 -25.34 -17.21 -5.88
C ALA A 23 -24.62 -18.57 -5.68
N ASP A 24 -23.34 -18.52 -5.37
CA ASP A 24 -22.50 -19.69 -5.05
C ASP A 24 -22.76 -20.25 -3.64
N GLY A 25 -23.64 -19.62 -2.84
CA GLY A 25 -23.93 -20.06 -1.47
C GLY A 25 -22.75 -19.95 -0.51
N ARG A 26 -21.88 -18.94 -0.67
CA ARG A 26 -20.68 -18.76 0.14
C ARG A 26 -20.99 -18.30 1.57
N ASP A 27 -20.28 -18.89 2.53
CA ASP A 27 -20.41 -18.52 3.94
C ASP A 27 -19.65 -17.24 4.28
N THR A 28 -20.19 -16.47 5.23
CA THR A 28 -19.49 -15.32 5.83
C THR A 28 -18.58 -15.80 6.95
N ILE A 29 -17.28 -15.60 6.78
CA ILE A 29 -16.24 -16.01 7.74
C ILE A 29 -15.73 -14.88 8.62
N VAL A 30 -16.23 -13.65 8.44
CA VAL A 30 -15.75 -12.46 9.15
C VAL A 30 -16.81 -11.95 10.11
N GLN A 31 -16.43 -11.77 11.37
CA GLN A 31 -17.23 -11.10 12.40
C GLN A 31 -16.52 -9.83 12.84
N MET A 32 -17.25 -8.71 12.89
CA MET A 32 -16.70 -7.41 13.28
C MET A 32 -17.45 -6.83 14.48
N ASP A 33 -16.69 -6.20 15.38
CA ASP A 33 -17.22 -5.36 16.45
C ASP A 33 -16.67 -3.93 16.29
N ALA A 34 -17.51 -3.04 15.77
CA ALA A 34 -17.19 -1.63 15.54
C ALA A 34 -16.88 -0.86 16.84
N LYS A 35 -17.45 -1.27 17.98
CA LYS A 35 -17.21 -0.59 19.27
C LYS A 35 -15.85 -0.97 19.84
N MET A 36 -15.46 -2.24 19.68
CA MET A 36 -14.17 -2.74 20.14
C MET A 36 -13.04 -2.57 19.12
N GLY A 37 -13.35 -2.16 17.89
CA GLY A 37 -12.37 -2.07 16.81
C GLY A 37 -11.81 -3.45 16.43
N SER A 38 -12.56 -4.53 16.65
CA SER A 38 -12.07 -5.91 16.50
C SER A 38 -12.65 -6.63 15.30
N VAL A 39 -11.84 -7.48 14.68
CA VAL A 39 -12.19 -8.36 13.56
C VAL A 39 -11.80 -9.78 13.91
N SER A 40 -12.75 -10.71 13.83
CA SER A 40 -12.54 -12.15 14.03
C SER A 40 -12.80 -12.89 12.73
N VAL A 41 -11.88 -13.77 12.33
CA VAL A 41 -12.00 -14.55 11.09
C VAL A 41 -12.01 -16.05 11.40
N HIS A 42 -13.05 -16.72 10.94
CA HIS A 42 -13.24 -18.16 11.10
C HIS A 42 -12.61 -18.91 9.93
N ALA A 43 -11.84 -19.96 10.23
CA ALA A 43 -11.28 -20.83 9.20
C ALA A 43 -12.38 -21.75 8.63
N PRO A 44 -12.60 -21.78 7.30
CA PRO A 44 -13.61 -22.65 6.69
C PRO A 44 -13.36 -24.12 7.03
N GLY A 45 -14.39 -24.83 7.51
CA GLY A 45 -14.31 -26.27 7.80
C GLY A 45 -13.38 -26.66 8.96
N SER A 46 -12.89 -25.71 9.76
CA SER A 46 -12.01 -25.96 10.90
C SER A 46 -12.74 -25.71 12.23
N SER A 47 -12.42 -26.51 13.24
CA SER A 47 -12.86 -26.29 14.62
C SER A 47 -11.90 -25.39 15.42
N GLU A 48 -10.85 -24.87 14.79
CA GLU A 48 -9.92 -23.93 15.42
C GLU A 48 -10.64 -22.64 15.86
N PRO A 49 -10.21 -22.02 16.97
CA PRO A 49 -10.76 -20.74 17.39
C PRO A 49 -10.52 -19.66 16.32
N PRO A 50 -11.44 -18.70 16.18
CA PRO A 50 -11.30 -17.63 15.19
C PRO A 50 -10.06 -16.77 15.46
N LYS A 51 -9.40 -16.34 14.39
CA LYS A 51 -8.26 -15.43 14.47
C LYS A 51 -8.77 -14.01 14.69
N ALA A 52 -8.44 -13.43 15.84
CA ALA A 52 -8.90 -12.10 16.24
C ALA A 52 -7.80 -11.03 16.06
N PHE A 53 -8.19 -9.86 15.56
CA PHE A 53 -7.35 -8.70 15.33
C PHE A 53 -8.03 -7.44 15.89
N THR A 54 -7.24 -6.43 16.26
CA THR A 54 -7.75 -5.13 16.73
C THR A 54 -7.06 -3.99 15.99
N PHE A 55 -7.85 -3.03 15.53
CA PHE A 55 -7.44 -1.89 14.73
C PHE A 55 -7.98 -0.59 15.30
N ASP A 56 -7.56 0.55 14.75
CA ASP A 56 -8.04 1.86 15.21
C ASP A 56 -9.56 1.99 14.99
N MET A 57 -10.05 1.50 13.85
CA MET A 57 -11.49 1.43 13.52
C MET A 57 -11.79 0.23 12.62
N VAL A 58 -13.02 -0.29 12.72
CA VAL A 58 -13.53 -1.33 11.82
C VAL A 58 -14.88 -0.91 11.25
N PHE A 59 -15.10 -1.20 9.97
CA PHE A 59 -16.27 -0.88 9.19
C PHE A 59 -16.83 -2.17 8.58
N ASP A 60 -18.01 -2.57 9.05
CA ASP A 60 -18.71 -3.75 8.58
C ASP A 60 -19.47 -3.49 7.26
N GLU A 61 -20.20 -4.50 6.81
CA GLU A 61 -20.99 -4.44 5.57
C GLU A 61 -22.09 -3.37 5.55
N ARG A 62 -22.46 -2.81 6.71
CA ARG A 62 -23.51 -1.79 6.88
C ARG A 62 -22.94 -0.37 6.85
N SER A 63 -21.62 -0.24 6.90
CA SER A 63 -20.93 1.04 7.02
C SER A 63 -21.00 1.86 5.73
N GLN A 64 -21.40 3.12 5.86
CA GLN A 64 -21.59 4.03 4.73
C GLN A 64 -20.27 4.74 4.34
N GLN A 65 -20.22 5.26 3.11
CA GLN A 65 -19.06 6.01 2.62
C GLN A 65 -18.82 7.31 3.41
N ALA A 66 -19.91 7.98 3.80
CA ALA A 66 -19.85 9.20 4.61
C ALA A 66 -19.20 8.93 5.98
N ASP A 67 -19.60 7.85 6.64
CA ASP A 67 -19.02 7.45 7.94
C ASP A 67 -17.54 7.11 7.83
N LEU A 68 -17.16 6.37 6.78
CA LEU A 68 -15.76 6.07 6.49
C LEU A 68 -14.96 7.37 6.30
N TYR A 69 -15.46 8.30 5.49
CA TYR A 69 -14.78 9.57 5.24
C TYR A 69 -14.61 10.40 6.52
N GLN A 70 -15.71 10.63 7.26
CA GLN A 70 -15.72 11.49 8.43
C GLN A 70 -14.79 11.00 9.53
N LYS A 71 -14.76 9.68 9.77
CA LYS A 71 -13.96 9.10 10.84
C LYS A 71 -12.49 8.89 10.46
N THR A 72 -12.17 8.76 9.17
CA THR A 72 -10.83 8.34 8.72
C THR A 72 -10.09 9.39 7.90
N ALA A 73 -10.72 9.95 6.87
CA ALA A 73 -10.09 10.83 5.91
C ALA A 73 -10.16 12.30 6.31
N MET A 74 -11.30 12.75 6.85
CA MET A 74 -11.54 14.14 7.23
C MET A 74 -10.44 14.72 8.14
N PRO A 75 -9.97 14.02 9.20
CA PRO A 75 -8.88 14.54 10.04
C PRO A 75 -7.53 14.68 9.33
N ILE A 76 -7.28 13.85 8.30
CA ILE A 76 -6.06 13.93 7.48
C ILE A 76 -6.15 15.11 6.53
N VAL A 77 -7.30 15.30 5.89
CA VAL A 77 -7.56 16.45 5.02
C VAL A 77 -7.44 17.76 5.81
N ASP A 78 -8.00 17.83 7.02
CA ASP A 78 -7.85 19.00 7.90
C ASP A 78 -6.38 19.26 8.25
N SER A 79 -5.62 18.20 8.58
CA SER A 79 -4.18 18.34 8.85
C SER A 79 -3.41 18.85 7.63
N VAL A 80 -3.78 18.42 6.41
CA VAL A 80 -3.18 18.92 5.17
C VAL A 80 -3.48 20.41 4.97
N LEU A 81 -4.70 20.83 5.27
CA LEU A 81 -5.11 22.24 5.23
C LEU A 81 -4.43 23.10 6.30
N ASP A 82 -3.78 22.49 7.30
CA ASP A 82 -2.93 23.18 8.28
C ASP A 82 -1.43 23.11 7.90
N GLY A 83 -1.08 22.51 6.75
CA GLY A 83 0.27 22.44 6.22
C GLY A 83 1.03 21.15 6.53
N PHE A 84 0.38 20.08 6.99
CA PHE A 84 1.02 18.76 7.11
C PHE A 84 0.98 17.99 5.78
N ASN A 85 1.88 17.01 5.63
CA ASN A 85 1.68 15.96 4.64
C ASN A 85 0.68 14.92 5.16
N GLY A 86 -0.20 14.45 4.28
CA GLY A 86 -1.18 13.40 4.53
C GLY A 86 -1.12 12.32 3.46
N THR A 87 -1.27 11.06 3.85
CA THR A 87 -1.45 9.95 2.90
C THR A 87 -2.58 9.05 3.36
N ILE A 88 -3.51 8.77 2.45
CA ILE A 88 -4.57 7.78 2.65
C ILE A 88 -4.41 6.74 1.55
N PHE A 89 -4.21 5.47 1.92
CA PHE A 89 -4.06 4.41 0.94
C PHE A 89 -4.99 3.23 1.22
N ALA A 90 -5.63 2.73 0.16
CA ALA A 90 -6.46 1.53 0.21
C ALA A 90 -5.64 0.30 -0.19
N TYR A 91 -5.74 -0.78 0.60
CA TYR A 91 -4.98 -2.02 0.42
C TYR A 91 -5.89 -3.24 0.61
N GLY A 92 -5.64 -4.31 -0.14
CA GLY A 92 -6.37 -5.56 -0.05
C GLY A 92 -6.49 -6.27 -1.40
N GLN A 93 -7.11 -7.44 -1.39
CA GLN A 93 -7.32 -8.26 -2.60
C GLN A 93 -8.18 -7.52 -3.65
N THR A 94 -8.06 -7.87 -4.91
CA THR A 94 -8.97 -7.42 -5.96
C THR A 94 -10.42 -7.75 -5.63
N GLY A 95 -11.32 -6.81 -5.92
CA GLY A 95 -12.74 -6.97 -5.65
C GLY A 95 -13.16 -6.79 -4.19
N THR A 96 -12.25 -6.44 -3.27
CA THR A 96 -12.61 -6.17 -1.85
C THR A 96 -13.10 -4.75 -1.59
N GLY A 97 -13.08 -3.89 -2.61
CA GLY A 97 -13.65 -2.53 -2.54
C GLY A 97 -12.64 -1.42 -2.29
N LYS A 98 -11.36 -1.57 -2.68
CA LYS A 98 -10.34 -0.50 -2.63
C LYS A 98 -10.77 0.74 -3.42
N THR A 99 -10.98 0.59 -4.74
CA THR A 99 -11.47 1.65 -5.62
C THR A 99 -12.84 2.16 -5.18
N PHE A 100 -13.71 1.30 -4.65
CA PHE A 100 -14.99 1.75 -4.08
C PHE A 100 -14.80 2.63 -2.83
N SER A 101 -13.86 2.32 -1.93
CA SER A 101 -13.52 3.21 -0.81
C SER A 101 -12.93 4.54 -1.29
N MET A 102 -12.02 4.51 -2.27
CA MET A 102 -11.29 5.70 -2.71
C MET A 102 -12.12 6.59 -3.64
N GLU A 103 -12.70 6.04 -4.70
CA GLU A 103 -13.49 6.78 -5.69
C GLU A 103 -14.98 6.70 -5.39
N GLY A 104 -15.47 5.50 -5.08
CA GLY A 104 -16.90 5.23 -4.90
C GLY A 104 -17.67 5.30 -6.21
N VAL A 105 -18.93 5.71 -6.13
CA VAL A 105 -19.79 5.94 -7.30
C VAL A 105 -20.17 7.41 -7.34
N ASN A 106 -20.14 8.03 -8.52
CA ASN A 106 -20.49 9.44 -8.67
C ASN A 106 -21.94 9.72 -8.27
N GLU A 107 -22.86 8.85 -8.69
CA GLU A 107 -24.29 8.94 -8.42
C GLU A 107 -24.83 7.59 -7.94
N PRO A 108 -25.58 7.56 -6.81
CA PRO A 108 -26.01 8.72 -6.04
C PRO A 108 -24.90 9.27 -5.10
N PRO A 109 -24.96 10.53 -4.64
CA PRO A 109 -23.85 11.20 -3.94
C PRO A 109 -23.41 10.54 -2.63
N GLU A 110 -24.30 9.77 -2.00
CA GLU A 110 -24.04 9.00 -0.78
C GLU A 110 -22.96 7.94 -1.03
N LEU A 111 -22.84 7.44 -2.26
CA LEU A 111 -21.87 6.41 -2.63
C LEU A 111 -20.50 6.97 -3.05
N ARG A 112 -20.34 8.30 -3.09
CA ARG A 112 -19.05 8.94 -3.38
C ARG A 112 -18.00 8.55 -2.33
N GLY A 113 -16.81 8.17 -2.79
CA GLY A 113 -15.70 7.72 -1.94
C GLY A 113 -14.90 8.84 -1.31
N ILE A 114 -13.70 8.51 -0.84
CA ILE A 114 -12.81 9.44 -0.14
C ILE A 114 -12.33 10.59 -1.02
N ILE A 115 -11.94 10.32 -2.27
CA ILE A 115 -11.37 11.31 -3.21
C ILE A 115 -12.36 12.45 -3.51
N PRO A 116 -13.58 12.20 -4.02
CA PRO A 116 -14.52 13.29 -4.32
C PRO A 116 -14.97 14.06 -3.07
N ARG A 117 -15.03 13.41 -1.90
CA ARG A 117 -15.33 14.06 -0.61
C ARG A 117 -14.18 14.96 -0.15
N ALA A 118 -12.93 14.52 -0.33
CA ALA A 118 -11.74 15.32 -0.04
C ALA A 118 -11.70 16.60 -0.88
N PHE A 119 -12.03 16.52 -2.18
CA PHE A 119 -12.14 17.72 -3.02
C PHE A 119 -13.16 18.71 -2.44
N THR A 120 -14.34 18.23 -2.08
CA THR A 120 -15.42 19.06 -1.55
C THR A 120 -14.98 19.75 -0.25
N GLN A 121 -14.46 18.99 0.73
CA GLN A 121 -13.99 19.57 1.99
C GLN A 121 -12.87 20.60 1.79
N ILE A 122 -11.89 20.34 0.93
CA ILE A 122 -10.78 21.26 0.66
C ILE A 122 -11.33 22.60 0.15
N PHE A 123 -12.20 22.56 -0.86
CA PHE A 123 -12.77 23.78 -1.44
C PHE A 123 -13.75 24.49 -0.50
N ASP A 124 -14.58 23.75 0.25
CA ASP A 124 -15.44 24.33 1.27
C ASP A 124 -14.61 25.08 2.33
N ARG A 125 -13.48 24.49 2.75
CA ARG A 125 -12.58 25.14 3.71
C ARG A 125 -11.91 26.38 3.14
N ILE A 126 -11.45 26.33 1.88
CA ILE A 126 -10.87 27.49 1.18
C ILE A 126 -11.91 28.61 1.09
N SER A 127 -13.14 28.32 0.66
CA SER A 127 -14.22 29.31 0.55
C SER A 127 -14.61 29.90 1.90
N SER A 128 -14.59 29.11 2.98
CA SER A 128 -14.87 29.59 4.34
C SER A 128 -13.79 30.51 4.92
N ARG A 129 -12.56 30.45 4.39
CA ARG A 129 -11.40 31.24 4.82
C ARG A 129 -11.14 32.46 3.92
N ALA A 130 -11.99 32.74 2.93
CA ALA A 130 -11.78 33.81 1.94
C ALA A 130 -11.83 35.22 2.55
N GLY A 131 -10.69 35.63 3.10
CA GLY A 131 -10.29 37.00 3.43
C GLY A 131 -8.86 37.32 2.98
N ASP A 132 -8.04 36.34 2.57
CA ASP A 132 -6.67 36.56 2.11
C ASP A 132 -6.38 35.90 0.76
N SER A 133 -5.73 36.69 -0.10
CA SER A 133 -5.39 36.36 -1.48
C SER A 133 -4.26 35.34 -1.51
N THR A 134 -4.46 34.18 -2.14
CA THR A 134 -3.46 33.10 -2.20
C THR A 134 -2.86 32.99 -3.61
N GLU A 135 -1.56 33.19 -3.74
CA GLU A 135 -0.76 32.87 -4.94
C GLU A 135 0.11 31.62 -4.71
N PHE A 136 0.35 30.85 -5.78
CA PHE A 136 0.88 29.48 -5.74
C PHE A 136 2.32 29.38 -6.28
N LEU A 137 3.23 28.70 -5.57
CA LEU A 137 4.57 28.29 -6.03
C LEU A 137 5.02 26.97 -5.36
N SER A 138 5.26 25.91 -6.15
CA SER A 138 5.53 24.55 -5.67
C SER A 138 7.01 24.13 -5.67
N THR A 139 7.46 23.34 -4.68
CA THR A 139 8.50 22.30 -4.86
C THR A 139 8.51 21.23 -3.75
N GLY A 140 8.71 19.96 -4.14
CA GLY A 140 8.90 18.77 -3.28
C GLY A 140 9.38 17.57 -4.11
N VAL A 141 9.55 16.37 -3.52
CA VAL A 141 9.93 15.14 -4.28
C VAL A 141 8.93 14.92 -5.41
N TYR A 142 9.46 15.00 -6.64
CA TYR A 142 8.68 15.09 -7.86
C TYR A 142 9.00 13.92 -8.77
N VAL A 143 7.99 13.42 -9.47
CA VAL A 143 8.23 12.61 -10.66
C VAL A 143 8.61 13.60 -11.76
N LYS A 144 9.82 13.47 -12.30
CA LYS A 144 10.29 14.35 -13.39
C LYS A 144 9.27 14.30 -14.53
N ASP A 145 8.89 15.47 -15.02
CA ASP A 145 7.91 15.67 -16.10
C ASP A 145 6.46 15.26 -15.76
N LEU A 146 6.12 15.09 -14.47
CA LEU A 146 4.73 14.92 -14.05
C LEU A 146 3.95 16.23 -14.22
N THR A 147 2.88 16.17 -15.00
CA THR A 147 1.99 17.31 -15.21
C THR A 147 1.27 17.67 -13.91
N SER A 148 1.33 18.95 -13.55
CA SER A 148 0.60 19.51 -12.41
C SER A 148 -0.37 20.56 -12.91
N TYR A 149 -1.61 20.51 -12.42
CA TYR A 149 -2.69 21.41 -12.85
C TYR A 149 -3.15 22.23 -11.65
N VAL A 150 -3.17 23.55 -11.81
CA VAL A 150 -3.83 24.44 -10.85
C VAL A 150 -5.33 24.31 -11.04
N VAL A 151 -6.05 24.10 -9.95
CA VAL A 151 -7.50 23.91 -9.93
C VAL A 151 -8.15 24.95 -9.03
N ARG A 152 -9.30 25.49 -9.46
CA ARG A 152 -10.04 26.54 -8.75
C ARG A 152 -11.43 26.11 -8.29
N SER A 153 -11.84 24.89 -8.60
CA SER A 153 -13.12 24.34 -8.16
C SER A 153 -13.09 22.82 -8.06
N VAL A 154 -14.01 22.26 -7.28
CA VAL A 154 -14.27 20.81 -7.20
C VAL A 154 -14.52 20.22 -8.60
N ARG A 155 -15.24 20.96 -9.46
CA ARG A 155 -15.54 20.53 -10.83
C ARG A 155 -14.28 20.35 -11.68
N GLU A 156 -13.26 21.18 -11.51
CA GLU A 156 -11.99 21.03 -12.22
C GLU A 156 -11.21 19.80 -11.72
N CYS A 157 -11.20 19.55 -10.41
CA CYS A 157 -10.64 18.33 -9.85
C CYS A 157 -11.32 17.08 -10.41
N ASP A 158 -12.66 17.08 -10.46
CA ASP A 158 -13.41 15.96 -11.02
C ASP A 158 -13.11 15.76 -12.51
N LYS A 159 -12.97 16.82 -13.30
CA LYS A 159 -12.57 16.69 -14.72
C LYS A 159 -11.21 16.01 -14.86
N LEU A 160 -10.21 16.43 -14.09
CA LEU A 160 -8.87 15.83 -14.11
C LEU A 160 -8.89 14.37 -13.64
N ARG A 161 -9.69 14.07 -12.62
CA ARG A 161 -9.92 12.70 -12.15
C ARG A 161 -10.52 11.82 -13.25
N HIS A 162 -11.57 12.27 -13.93
CA HIS A 162 -12.17 11.52 -15.04
C HIS A 162 -11.19 11.33 -16.19
N PHE A 163 -10.46 12.39 -16.57
CA PHE A 163 -9.41 12.31 -17.59
C PHE A 163 -8.32 11.29 -17.21
N GLY A 164 -7.89 11.26 -15.95
CA GLY A 164 -6.96 10.25 -15.45
C GLY A 164 -7.52 8.83 -15.52
N ALA A 165 -8.79 8.63 -15.16
CA ALA A 165 -9.48 7.35 -15.24
C ALA A 165 -9.65 6.85 -16.68
N GLU A 166 -10.00 7.72 -17.62
CA GLU A 166 -10.10 7.39 -19.05
C GLU A 166 -8.73 6.96 -19.61
N ASN A 167 -7.65 7.67 -19.26
CA ASN A 167 -6.30 7.30 -19.68
C ASN A 167 -5.82 5.99 -19.03
N ARG A 168 -6.25 5.70 -17.80
CA ARG A 168 -6.02 4.39 -17.16
C ARG A 168 -6.67 3.27 -17.99
N HIS A 169 -7.91 3.47 -18.43
CA HIS A 169 -8.65 2.51 -19.26
C HIS A 169 -8.11 2.33 -20.68
N VAL A 170 -7.60 3.37 -21.34
CA VAL A 170 -7.06 3.27 -22.72
C VAL A 170 -5.79 2.39 -22.79
N GLY A 171 -5.04 2.25 -21.69
CA GLY A 171 -3.94 1.29 -21.58
C GLY A 171 -4.39 -0.18 -21.49
N ALA A 172 -5.68 -0.45 -21.27
CA ALA A 172 -6.22 -1.78 -21.04
C ALA A 172 -6.71 -2.43 -22.35
N THR A 173 -6.13 -3.58 -22.70
CA THR A 173 -6.69 -4.45 -23.75
C THR A 173 -7.98 -5.11 -23.24
N LYS A 174 -8.94 -5.34 -24.15
CA LYS A 174 -10.39 -5.70 -24.01
C LYS A 174 -10.81 -6.86 -23.08
N MET A 175 -10.04 -7.28 -22.08
CA MET A 175 -10.35 -8.45 -21.25
C MET A 175 -9.83 -8.40 -19.80
N ASN A 176 -9.55 -7.22 -19.22
CA ASN A 176 -9.03 -7.13 -17.85
C ASN A 176 -9.88 -6.22 -16.97
N ALA A 177 -10.12 -6.63 -15.72
CA ALA A 177 -10.56 -5.74 -14.65
C ALA A 177 -9.40 -4.80 -14.29
N ASP A 178 -9.34 -3.66 -14.98
CA ASP A 178 -8.22 -2.71 -15.08
C ASP A 178 -7.67 -2.17 -13.73
N SER A 179 -8.51 -2.10 -12.69
CA SER A 179 -8.12 -1.59 -11.37
C SER A 179 -7.24 -2.54 -10.54
N SER A 180 -7.18 -3.83 -10.86
CA SER A 180 -6.42 -4.81 -10.07
C SER A 180 -4.92 -4.79 -10.31
N ARG A 181 -4.47 -4.17 -11.41
CA ARG A 181 -3.11 -4.36 -11.95
C ARG A 181 -2.22 -3.12 -11.96
N SER A 182 -2.70 -2.00 -11.44
CA SER A 182 -1.94 -0.75 -11.38
C SER A 182 -2.24 -0.01 -10.08
N HIS A 183 -1.21 0.63 -9.52
CA HIS A 183 -1.37 1.56 -8.41
C HIS A 183 -1.73 2.93 -8.96
N SER A 184 -2.73 3.58 -8.39
CA SER A 184 -3.09 4.96 -8.70
C SER A 184 -2.80 5.86 -7.50
N ILE A 185 -2.12 6.98 -7.73
CA ILE A 185 -1.79 7.97 -6.71
C ILE A 185 -2.30 9.32 -7.18
N TYR A 186 -3.34 9.83 -6.53
CA TYR A 186 -3.82 11.19 -6.73
C TYR A 186 -3.16 12.11 -5.70
N THR A 187 -2.40 13.09 -6.17
CA THR A 187 -1.66 14.02 -5.30
C THR A 187 -2.30 15.40 -5.36
N ILE A 188 -2.66 15.95 -4.20
CA ILE A 188 -3.18 17.30 -4.05
C ILE A 188 -2.18 18.08 -3.20
N THR A 189 -1.67 19.18 -3.73
CA THR A 189 -0.85 20.12 -2.96
C THR A 189 -1.69 21.35 -2.65
N VAL A 190 -1.76 21.72 -1.38
CA VAL A 190 -2.42 22.93 -0.91
C VAL A 190 -1.36 23.86 -0.37
N GLU A 191 -1.27 25.05 -0.93
CA GLU A 191 -0.41 26.13 -0.46
C GLU A 191 -1.26 27.22 0.14
N GLN A 192 -0.83 27.74 1.29
CA GLN A 192 -1.48 28.82 2.00
C GLN A 192 -0.46 29.89 2.30
N CYS A 193 -0.85 31.14 2.10
CA CYS A 193 -0.10 32.31 2.49
C CYS A 193 -0.96 33.07 3.50
N GLU A 194 -0.45 33.28 4.70
CA GLU A 194 -1.08 34.11 5.73
C GLU A 194 -0.17 35.30 6.02
N THR A 195 -0.72 36.51 6.07
CA THR A 195 0.04 37.69 6.45
C THR A 195 -0.13 37.94 7.94
N ASP A 196 0.98 38.02 8.69
CA ASP A 196 0.91 38.33 10.12
C ASP A 196 0.55 39.80 10.39
N ALA A 197 0.32 40.13 11.65
CA ALA A 197 0.02 41.50 12.08
C ALA A 197 1.17 42.51 11.79
N ARG A 198 2.36 42.04 11.40
CA ARG A 198 3.52 42.86 11.03
C ARG A 198 3.65 43.04 9.52
N GLY A 199 2.78 42.40 8.72
CA GLY A 199 2.84 42.43 7.27
C GLY A 199 3.79 41.38 6.67
N GLU A 200 4.34 40.46 7.46
CA GLU A 200 5.20 39.39 6.97
C GLU A 200 4.34 38.22 6.47
N ALA A 201 4.64 37.74 5.26
CA ALA A 201 3.95 36.61 4.65
C ALA A 201 4.53 35.28 5.16
N HIS A 202 3.65 34.40 5.63
CA HIS A 202 3.97 33.06 6.11
C HIS A 202 3.36 32.02 5.19
N ILE A 203 4.22 31.23 4.55
CA ILE A 203 3.78 30.20 3.62
C ILE A 203 3.76 28.84 4.32
N ARG A 204 2.64 28.14 4.20
CA ARG A 204 2.50 26.73 4.60
C ARG A 204 2.07 25.89 3.41
N GLN A 205 2.61 24.68 3.32
CA GLN A 205 2.29 23.75 2.25
C GLN A 205 1.87 22.40 2.82
N GLY A 206 0.68 21.94 2.48
CA GLY A 206 0.24 20.58 2.73
C GLY A 206 0.24 19.75 1.46
N LYS A 207 0.61 18.47 1.55
CA LYS A 207 0.53 17.52 0.44
C LYS A 207 -0.32 16.32 0.84
N LEU A 208 -1.41 16.07 0.13
CA LEU A 208 -2.28 14.91 0.30
C LEU A 208 -2.07 13.90 -0.82
N ASN A 209 -1.65 12.69 -0.48
CA ASN A 209 -1.64 11.55 -1.40
C ASN A 209 -2.87 10.65 -1.13
N LEU A 210 -3.68 10.42 -2.16
CA LEU A 210 -4.82 9.51 -2.14
C LEU A 210 -4.49 8.33 -3.05
N VAL A 211 -4.27 7.17 -2.45
CA VAL A 211 -3.65 6.02 -3.12
C VAL A 211 -4.63 4.86 -3.21
N ASP A 212 -4.91 4.40 -4.43
CA ASP A 212 -5.63 3.15 -4.70
C ASP A 212 -4.62 2.11 -5.19
N LEU A 213 -4.23 1.18 -4.31
CA LEU A 213 -3.25 0.16 -4.65
C LEU A 213 -3.85 -0.93 -5.53
N ALA A 214 -2.99 -1.63 -6.27
CA ALA A 214 -3.32 -2.86 -6.97
C ALA A 214 -3.79 -3.97 -6.00
N GLY A 215 -4.36 -5.04 -6.56
CA GLY A 215 -4.75 -6.22 -5.80
C GLY A 215 -3.56 -6.90 -5.10
N SER A 216 -3.75 -7.28 -3.82
CA SER A 216 -2.72 -7.99 -3.04
C SER A 216 -2.69 -9.50 -3.26
N GLU A 217 -3.54 -10.04 -4.13
CA GLU A 217 -3.67 -11.48 -4.36
C GLU A 217 -2.39 -12.14 -4.86
N ARG A 218 -2.21 -13.41 -4.46
CA ARG A 218 -1.12 -14.24 -4.95
C ARG A 218 -1.37 -14.73 -6.37
N GLN A 219 -0.28 -14.83 -7.15
CA GLN A 219 -0.32 -15.23 -8.57
C GLN A 219 -0.99 -16.59 -8.81
N ALA A 220 -0.85 -17.52 -7.87
CA ALA A 220 -1.45 -18.85 -7.96
C ALA A 220 -2.99 -18.82 -8.06
N LYS A 221 -3.63 -17.72 -7.65
CA LYS A 221 -5.08 -17.51 -7.75
C LYS A 221 -5.52 -16.84 -9.06
N THR A 222 -4.56 -16.39 -9.88
CA THR A 222 -4.82 -15.74 -11.17
C THR A 222 -4.53 -16.71 -12.31
N GLU A 223 -5.51 -17.07 -13.14
CA GLU A 223 -5.33 -17.93 -14.34
C GLU A 223 -4.59 -17.21 -15.49
N ALA A 224 -3.59 -16.37 -15.17
CA ALA A 224 -2.91 -15.53 -16.14
C ALA A 224 -1.77 -16.28 -16.85
N SER A 225 -1.79 -16.33 -18.19
CA SER A 225 -0.74 -16.92 -19.03
C SER A 225 -0.05 -15.89 -19.96
N GLY A 226 1.19 -16.16 -20.36
CA GLY A 226 1.93 -15.35 -21.35
C GLY A 226 2.46 -14.01 -20.84
N GLU A 227 2.31 -12.92 -21.62
CA GLU A 227 2.72 -11.56 -21.20
C GLU A 227 2.02 -11.09 -19.91
N ARG A 228 0.81 -11.60 -19.67
CA ARG A 228 0.04 -11.36 -18.43
C ARG A 228 0.75 -11.90 -17.19
N LEU A 229 1.52 -12.99 -17.32
CA LEU A 229 2.33 -13.54 -16.23
C LEU A 229 3.49 -12.57 -15.89
N LYS A 230 4.15 -11.99 -16.90
CA LYS A 230 5.24 -11.01 -16.67
C LYS A 230 4.74 -9.73 -16.00
N GLU A 231 3.52 -9.29 -16.35
CA GLU A 231 2.85 -8.13 -15.74
C GLU A 231 2.41 -8.42 -14.30
N ALA A 232 1.76 -9.57 -14.05
CA ALA A 232 1.40 -10.05 -12.72
C ALA A 232 2.62 -10.18 -11.79
N THR A 233 3.80 -10.53 -12.33
CA THR A 233 5.07 -10.56 -11.57
C THR A 233 5.56 -9.18 -11.16
N LYS A 234 5.37 -8.15 -12.00
CA LYS A 234 5.75 -6.77 -11.65
C LYS A 234 4.80 -6.14 -10.62
N ILE A 235 3.50 -6.45 -10.67
CA ILE A 235 2.51 -5.91 -9.71
C ILE A 235 2.82 -6.40 -8.30
N ASN A 236 3.00 -7.72 -8.16
CA ASN A 236 3.31 -8.33 -6.87
C ASN A 236 4.69 -7.88 -6.37
N LEU A 237 5.67 -7.60 -7.24
CA LEU A 237 6.96 -7.07 -6.80
C LEU A 237 6.83 -5.76 -6.01
N SER A 238 5.99 -4.83 -6.46
CA SER A 238 5.80 -3.54 -5.77
C SER A 238 5.06 -3.66 -4.42
N LEU A 239 4.08 -4.55 -4.32
CA LEU A 239 3.37 -4.82 -3.07
C LEU A 239 4.22 -5.65 -2.08
N SER A 240 5.02 -6.58 -2.58
CA SER A 240 6.01 -7.32 -1.79
C SER A 240 7.09 -6.37 -1.25
N ALA A 241 7.61 -5.47 -2.08
CA ALA A 241 8.54 -4.43 -1.64
C ALA A 241 7.93 -3.55 -0.54
N LEU A 242 6.65 -3.18 -0.67
CA LEU A 242 5.92 -2.46 0.37
C LEU A 242 5.85 -3.28 1.67
N GLY A 243 5.54 -4.58 1.59
CA GLY A 243 5.54 -5.50 2.74
C GLY A 243 6.90 -5.62 3.43
N ASN A 244 7.98 -5.65 2.66
CA ASN A 244 9.35 -5.67 3.18
C ASN A 244 9.67 -4.36 3.91
N CYS A 245 9.26 -3.22 3.35
CA CYS A 245 9.43 -1.91 4.02
C CYS A 245 8.70 -1.86 5.36
N ILE A 246 7.43 -2.29 5.40
CA ILE A 246 6.64 -2.32 6.64
C ILE A 246 7.27 -3.24 7.68
N SER A 247 7.71 -4.43 7.28
CA SER A 247 8.35 -5.39 8.20
C SER A 247 9.64 -4.80 8.78
N ALA A 248 10.49 -4.22 7.94
CA ALA A 248 11.73 -3.58 8.37
C ALA A 248 11.49 -2.40 9.33
N LEU A 249 10.43 -1.60 9.10
CA LEU A 249 10.06 -0.47 9.96
C LEU A 249 9.55 -0.91 11.34
N VAL A 250 8.84 -2.04 11.41
CA VAL A 250 8.19 -2.51 12.64
C VAL A 250 9.13 -3.36 13.49
N ASP A 251 10.00 -4.15 12.86
CA ASP A 251 10.94 -5.04 13.58
C ASP A 251 11.97 -4.26 14.41
N GLY A 252 12.23 -2.99 14.07
CA GLY A 252 13.14 -2.09 14.79
C GLY A 252 14.62 -2.51 14.77
N LYS A 253 14.93 -3.69 14.24
CA LYS A 253 16.28 -4.27 14.12
C LYS A 253 16.98 -3.83 12.84
N SER A 254 16.22 -3.51 11.80
CA SER A 254 16.74 -3.18 10.49
C SER A 254 17.26 -1.74 10.46
N LYS A 255 18.57 -1.57 10.26
CA LYS A 255 19.19 -0.25 10.08
C LYS A 255 18.81 0.40 8.73
N HIS A 256 18.38 -0.40 7.77
CA HIS A 256 18.02 0.04 6.43
C HIS A 256 16.62 -0.46 6.08
N VAL A 257 15.78 0.44 5.57
CA VAL A 257 14.45 0.12 5.04
C VAL A 257 14.52 0.16 3.51
N PRO A 258 14.13 -0.92 2.81
CA PRO A 258 14.39 -1.09 1.38
C PRO A 258 13.41 -0.32 0.47
N PHE A 259 13.23 0.98 0.69
CA PHE A 259 12.30 1.79 -0.10
C PHE A 259 12.63 1.83 -1.59
N ARG A 260 13.86 1.49 -1.98
CA ARG A 260 14.32 1.50 -3.38
C ARG A 260 13.87 0.30 -4.20
N ASP A 261 13.35 -0.75 -3.57
CA ASP A 261 12.99 -2.01 -4.22
C ASP A 261 11.81 -1.85 -5.20
N SER A 262 11.04 -0.77 -5.10
CA SER A 262 10.02 -0.42 -6.08
C SER A 262 9.81 1.09 -6.24
N LYS A 263 9.29 1.52 -7.39
CA LYS A 263 8.87 2.92 -7.60
C LYS A 263 7.80 3.35 -6.59
N LEU A 264 6.87 2.44 -6.26
CA LEU A 264 5.81 2.68 -5.27
C LEU A 264 6.39 3.00 -3.88
N THR A 265 7.27 2.16 -3.37
CA THR A 265 7.88 2.35 -2.04
C THR A 265 8.75 3.60 -1.97
N ARG A 266 9.36 4.02 -3.09
CA ARG A 266 10.06 5.32 -3.16
C ARG A 266 9.10 6.49 -3.07
N LEU A 267 7.95 6.42 -3.74
CA LEU A 267 6.93 7.48 -3.70
C LEU A 267 6.25 7.56 -2.33
N LEU A 268 6.09 6.43 -1.64
CA LEU A 268 5.46 6.34 -0.31
C LEU A 268 6.46 6.38 0.85
N GLN A 269 7.75 6.63 0.59
CA GLN A 269 8.79 6.64 1.62
C GLN A 269 8.46 7.59 2.77
N ASP A 270 7.98 8.80 2.47
CA ASP A 270 7.60 9.76 3.50
C ASP A 270 6.33 9.34 4.25
N SER A 271 5.46 8.57 3.58
CA SER A 271 4.21 8.07 4.15
C SER A 271 4.41 6.94 5.17
N LEU A 272 5.56 6.25 5.13
CA LEU A 272 5.86 5.09 5.96
C LEU A 272 7.17 5.31 6.71
N GLY A 273 7.09 5.80 7.95
CA GLY A 273 8.25 6.13 8.79
C GLY A 273 8.80 7.55 8.60
N GLY A 274 8.16 8.38 7.78
CA GLY A 274 8.63 9.72 7.42
C GLY A 274 7.75 10.87 7.90
N ASN A 275 7.88 12.03 7.23
CA ASN A 275 7.12 13.24 7.53
C ASN A 275 5.74 13.21 6.85
N THR A 276 4.80 12.43 7.37
CA THR A 276 3.42 12.35 6.86
C THR A 276 2.48 11.78 7.91
N LYS A 277 1.25 12.27 8.00
CA LYS A 277 0.15 11.60 8.71
C LYS A 277 -0.49 10.59 7.79
N THR A 278 -0.51 9.32 8.20
CA THR A 278 -0.88 8.24 7.29
C THR A 278 -2.04 7.40 7.83
N VAL A 279 -3.00 7.12 6.94
CA VAL A 279 -4.10 6.18 7.15
C VAL A 279 -4.04 5.08 6.11
N MET A 280 -4.08 3.83 6.58
CA MET A 280 -4.28 2.64 5.76
C MET A 280 -5.74 2.19 5.87
N VAL A 281 -6.43 2.03 4.73
CA VAL A 281 -7.75 1.40 4.63
C VAL A 281 -7.56 -0.03 4.12
N ALA A 282 -7.64 -1.01 5.02
CA ALA A 282 -7.54 -2.42 4.69
C ALA A 282 -8.91 -2.99 4.28
N ASN A 283 -9.09 -3.22 2.98
CA ASN A 283 -10.32 -3.72 2.37
C ASN A 283 -10.33 -5.25 2.27
N MET A 284 -11.41 -5.89 2.73
CA MET A 284 -11.61 -7.34 2.62
C MET A 284 -13.01 -7.74 2.19
N GLY A 285 -13.14 -8.97 1.68
CA GLY A 285 -14.41 -9.64 1.42
C GLY A 285 -14.79 -10.58 2.57
N PRO A 286 -16.08 -10.86 2.78
CA PRO A 286 -16.55 -11.70 3.88
C PRO A 286 -16.54 -13.19 3.56
N ALA A 287 -16.37 -13.57 2.29
CA ALA A 287 -16.60 -14.94 1.82
C ALA A 287 -15.46 -15.91 2.18
N ASP A 288 -15.84 -17.14 2.54
CA ASP A 288 -14.98 -18.28 2.89
C ASP A 288 -13.82 -18.55 1.92
N TRP A 289 -14.06 -18.53 0.61
CA TRP A 289 -13.05 -18.80 -0.43
C TRP A 289 -11.92 -17.75 -0.47
N ASN A 290 -12.10 -16.62 0.21
CA ASN A 290 -11.10 -15.56 0.38
C ASN A 290 -10.41 -15.58 1.74
N TYR A 291 -10.55 -16.66 2.53
CA TYR A 291 -9.94 -16.79 3.85
C TYR A 291 -8.45 -16.42 3.87
N ASP A 292 -7.63 -17.06 3.02
CA ASP A 292 -6.18 -16.83 3.00
C ASP A 292 -5.81 -15.37 2.71
N GLU A 293 -6.49 -14.76 1.75
CA GLU A 293 -6.25 -13.36 1.34
C GLU A 293 -6.73 -12.36 2.40
N THR A 294 -7.83 -12.71 3.09
CA THR A 294 -8.36 -11.93 4.21
C THR A 294 -7.40 -11.96 5.40
N ILE A 295 -6.88 -13.13 5.75
CA ILE A 295 -5.85 -13.27 6.79
C ILE A 295 -4.57 -12.53 6.41
N SER A 296 -4.11 -12.66 5.16
CA SER A 296 -2.92 -11.94 4.69
C SER A 296 -3.09 -10.42 4.80
N THR A 297 -4.25 -9.90 4.37
CA THR A 297 -4.59 -8.47 4.48
C THR A 297 -4.60 -8.00 5.94
N LEU A 298 -5.22 -8.76 6.84
CA LEU A 298 -5.29 -8.44 8.27
C LEU A 298 -3.92 -8.47 8.96
N ARG A 299 -3.07 -9.46 8.65
CA ARG A 299 -1.70 -9.55 9.16
C ARG A 299 -0.85 -8.37 8.68
N TYR A 300 -0.99 -8.02 7.41
CA TYR A 300 -0.33 -6.86 6.82
C TYR A 300 -0.74 -5.56 7.52
N ALA A 301 -2.04 -5.33 7.65
CA ALA A 301 -2.62 -4.20 8.36
C ALA A 301 -2.17 -4.15 9.83
N ASN A 302 -2.12 -5.29 10.51
CA ASN A 302 -1.72 -5.39 11.91
C ASN A 302 -0.23 -5.07 12.11
N ARG A 303 0.63 -5.34 11.13
CA ARG A 303 2.02 -4.85 11.12
C ARG A 303 2.06 -3.34 10.90
N ALA A 304 1.37 -2.85 9.87
CA ALA A 304 1.38 -1.45 9.47
C ALA A 304 1.02 -0.48 10.61
N LYS A 305 0.09 -0.85 11.49
CA LYS A 305 -0.34 0.00 12.63
C LYS A 305 0.79 0.34 13.62
N ASN A 306 1.88 -0.41 13.59
CA ASN A 306 3.02 -0.20 14.48
C ASN A 306 4.10 0.72 13.89
N ILE A 307 3.98 1.11 12.62
CA ILE A 307 4.89 2.07 11.99
C ILE A 307 4.73 3.43 12.68
N LYS A 308 5.85 4.08 13.00
CA LYS A 308 5.89 5.41 13.63
C LYS A 308 6.37 6.46 12.62
N ASN A 309 5.51 7.41 12.31
CA ASN A 309 5.79 8.57 11.46
C ASN A 309 6.16 9.78 12.32
N LYS A 310 6.77 10.79 11.70
CA LYS A 310 7.18 12.06 12.33
C LYS A 310 6.59 13.24 11.58
N PRO A 311 5.25 13.41 11.60
CA PRO A 311 4.59 14.49 10.87
C PRO A 311 4.99 15.86 11.44
N LYS A 312 5.25 16.80 10.53
CA LYS A 312 5.61 18.19 10.77
C LYS A 312 4.87 19.07 9.78
N ILE A 313 4.59 20.30 10.18
CA ILE A 313 4.07 21.35 9.28
C ILE A 313 5.19 21.71 8.32
N ASN A 314 4.89 21.77 7.01
CA ASN A 314 5.83 22.27 6.01
C ASN A 314 5.60 23.76 5.84
N GLU A 315 6.63 24.54 6.17
CA GLU A 315 6.62 25.98 6.21
C GLU A 315 8.05 26.51 6.13
N ASP A 316 8.21 27.82 6.03
CA ASP A 316 9.54 28.42 5.98
C ASP A 316 10.36 28.14 7.26
N PRO A 317 11.66 27.82 7.14
CA PRO A 317 12.51 27.48 8.30
C PRO A 317 12.53 28.58 9.38
N LYS A 318 12.42 29.85 8.98
CA LYS A 318 12.38 30.99 9.91
C LYS A 318 11.13 30.94 10.78
N ASP A 319 9.99 30.62 10.18
CA ASP A 319 8.70 30.56 10.87
C ASP A 319 8.62 29.34 11.79
N ALA A 320 9.17 28.21 11.34
CA ALA A 320 9.33 27.02 12.15
C ALA A 320 10.12 27.30 13.44
N MET A 321 11.27 27.97 13.33
CA MET A 321 12.09 28.34 14.49
C MET A 321 11.36 29.31 15.43
N LEU A 322 10.65 30.30 14.88
CA LEU A 322 9.92 31.29 15.66
C LEU A 322 8.79 30.66 16.48
N ARG A 323 8.06 29.70 15.90
CA ARG A 323 7.00 28.97 16.64
C ARG A 323 7.59 28.04 17.69
N GLU A 324 8.68 27.33 17.40
CA GLU A 324 9.32 26.47 18.38
C GLU A 324 9.80 27.28 19.60
N HIS A 325 10.34 28.49 19.38
CA HIS A 325 10.70 29.41 20.45
C HIS A 325 9.48 29.84 21.27
N ARG A 326 8.40 30.26 20.62
CA ARG A 326 7.14 30.66 21.30
C ARG A 326 6.51 29.51 22.09
N LEU A 327 6.53 28.29 21.56
CA LEU A 327 6.04 27.09 22.25
C LEU A 327 6.88 26.80 23.51
N LYS A 328 8.21 26.88 23.42
CA LYS A 328 9.10 26.72 24.59
C LYS A 328 8.88 27.81 25.64
N GLU A 329 8.66 29.06 25.22
CA GLU A 329 8.32 30.15 26.14
C GLU A 329 6.98 29.91 26.86
N LEU A 330 5.96 29.44 26.13
CA LEU A 330 4.65 29.11 26.70
C LEU A 330 4.72 27.90 27.64
N GLU A 331 5.45 26.84 27.26
CA GLU A 331 5.71 25.69 28.12
C GLU A 331 6.44 26.12 29.41
N GLY A 332 7.45 27.00 29.30
CA GLY A 332 8.15 27.57 30.46
C GLY A 332 7.21 28.36 31.37
N LYS A 333 6.32 29.19 30.81
CA LYS A 333 5.32 29.95 31.59
C LYS A 333 4.30 29.03 32.27
N LEU A 334 3.93 27.91 31.66
CA LEU A 334 3.03 26.91 32.25
C LEU A 334 3.66 26.15 33.41
N ILE A 335 4.96 25.83 33.33
CA ILE A 335 5.71 25.19 34.41
C ILE A 335 5.81 26.15 35.61
N VAL A 336 6.19 27.40 35.37
CA VAL A 336 6.29 28.45 36.42
C VAL A 336 4.91 28.79 37.02
N GLY A 337 3.83 28.70 36.23
CA GLY A 337 2.47 28.87 36.72
C GLY A 337 1.95 27.70 37.56
N GLY A 338 2.39 26.47 37.27
CA GLY A 338 2.03 25.25 38.00
C GLY A 338 2.74 25.14 39.36
N GLU A 339 3.98 25.61 39.47
CA GLU A 339 4.72 25.63 40.74
C GLU A 339 4.10 26.60 41.78
N ASN A 340 3.42 27.66 41.33
CA ASN A 340 2.72 28.61 42.22
C ASN A 340 1.36 28.11 42.77
N LEU A 341 0.89 26.94 42.34
CA LEU A 341 -0.38 26.34 42.79
C LEU A 341 -0.21 25.16 43.75
N LEU A 342 1.02 24.65 43.93
CA LEU A 342 1.31 23.53 44.82
C LEU A 342 1.93 23.94 46.18
N ASP A 343 2.23 25.22 46.37
CA ASP A 343 2.94 25.72 47.57
C ASP A 343 2.00 26.34 48.64
N LYS A 344 0.72 25.92 48.68
CA LYS A 344 -0.29 26.45 49.61
C LYS A 344 -1.05 25.41 50.44
N SER A 345 -0.54 24.20 50.58
CA SER A 345 -1.12 23.25 51.53
C SER A 345 -0.05 22.42 52.22
N GLU A 346 0.69 23.01 53.15
CA GLU A 346 1.30 22.27 54.26
C GLU A 346 1.73 23.24 55.38
N LYS A 347 1.04 23.13 56.53
CA LYS A 347 1.59 23.27 57.90
C LYS A 347 0.48 23.17 58.94
N GLN A 348 0.43 22.07 59.70
CA GLN A 348 0.48 22.11 61.18
C GLN A 348 0.71 20.71 61.80
N GLU A 349 1.31 20.73 62.99
CA GLU A 349 2.17 19.74 63.66
C GLU A 349 1.46 18.63 64.48
N SER A 350 2.29 17.68 64.95
CA SER A 350 2.12 16.49 65.82
C SER A 350 2.04 16.84 67.33
N PRO A 351 2.19 15.95 68.37
CA PRO A 351 2.33 14.46 68.43
C PRO A 351 1.57 13.72 69.60
N SER A 352 1.50 12.37 69.57
CA SER A 352 1.74 11.46 70.74
C SER A 352 1.54 9.95 70.42
N HIS A 353 2.32 9.09 71.09
CA HIS A 353 2.39 7.61 71.04
C HIS A 353 2.64 7.09 72.48
N PRO A 354 2.56 5.77 72.87
CA PRO A 354 2.16 4.49 72.20
C PRO A 354 1.33 3.55 73.16
N PRO A 355 1.38 2.18 73.17
CA PRO A 355 1.56 1.14 72.12
C PRO A 355 0.46 0.01 72.14
N ALA A 356 0.35 -0.76 71.03
CA ALA A 356 0.30 -2.24 70.95
C ALA A 356 -0.46 -2.72 69.69
N VAL A 357 -0.10 -3.92 69.22
CA VAL A 357 -0.67 -4.69 68.08
C VAL A 357 0.04 -4.47 66.73
N VAL A 358 1.18 -5.17 66.55
CA VAL A 358 1.82 -5.40 65.25
C VAL A 358 2.10 -6.90 65.17
N GLU A 359 1.27 -7.66 64.44
CA GLU A 359 1.64 -8.99 63.91
C GLU A 359 0.59 -9.63 62.97
N LEU A 360 -0.64 -9.11 62.87
CA LEU A 360 -1.69 -9.70 62.01
C LEU A 360 -1.89 -9.01 60.64
N GLU A 361 -1.46 -7.75 60.46
CA GLU A 361 -1.69 -7.00 59.21
C GLU A 361 -0.71 -7.34 58.07
N GLN A 362 0.46 -7.90 58.38
CA GLN A 362 1.47 -8.23 57.35
C GLN A 362 1.10 -9.46 56.51
N TYR A 363 0.45 -10.48 57.09
CA TYR A 363 0.08 -11.70 56.37
C TYR A 363 -1.05 -11.47 55.34
N ALA A 364 -2.05 -10.67 55.69
CA ALA A 364 -3.15 -10.31 54.78
C ALA A 364 -2.66 -9.48 53.57
N SER A 365 -1.69 -8.59 53.79
CA SER A 365 -1.07 -7.80 52.72
C SER A 365 -0.24 -8.67 51.77
N LEU A 366 0.49 -9.66 52.31
CA LEU A 366 1.29 -10.60 51.52
C LEU A 366 0.42 -11.55 50.69
N GLU A 367 -0.67 -12.07 51.24
CA GLU A 367 -1.61 -12.92 50.49
C GLU A 367 -2.29 -12.17 49.34
N ALA A 368 -2.72 -10.92 49.58
CA ALA A 368 -3.27 -10.06 48.53
C ALA A 368 -2.23 -9.74 47.43
N GLU A 369 -0.96 -9.56 47.81
CA GLU A 369 0.13 -9.34 46.86
C GLU A 369 0.44 -10.59 46.03
N VAL A 370 0.45 -11.78 46.66
CA VAL A 370 0.62 -13.07 45.98
C VAL A 370 -0.51 -13.31 44.99
N GLU A 371 -1.76 -13.01 45.36
CA GLU A 371 -2.90 -13.16 44.46
C GLU A 371 -2.81 -12.17 43.28
N GLY A 372 -2.41 -10.91 43.55
CA GLY A 372 -2.16 -9.91 42.52
C GLY A 372 -1.04 -10.30 41.54
N LYS A 373 0.08 -10.83 42.05
CA LYS A 373 1.19 -11.34 41.24
C LYS A 373 0.79 -12.58 40.44
N THR A 374 0.01 -13.49 41.03
CA THR A 374 -0.50 -14.69 40.35
C THR A 374 -1.44 -14.35 39.19
N ARG A 375 -2.32 -13.35 39.37
CA ARG A 375 -3.18 -12.84 38.28
C ARG A 375 -2.37 -12.17 37.17
N LYS A 376 -1.35 -11.38 37.52
CA LYS A 376 -0.41 -10.78 36.54
C LYS A 376 0.36 -11.86 35.77
N LEU A 377 0.84 -12.89 36.46
CA LEU A 377 1.58 -14.00 35.86
C LEU A 377 0.71 -14.79 34.88
N LYS A 378 -0.55 -15.10 35.24
CA LYS A 378 -1.51 -15.74 34.31
C LYS A 378 -1.73 -14.90 33.05
N ARG A 379 -1.93 -13.59 33.18
CA ARG A 379 -2.09 -12.67 32.03
C ARG A 379 -0.84 -12.63 31.14
N LEU A 380 0.35 -12.57 31.75
CA LEU A 380 1.62 -12.59 31.02
C LEU A 380 1.84 -13.92 30.30
N TRP A 381 1.47 -15.03 30.94
CA TRP A 381 1.57 -16.36 30.35
C TRP A 381 0.65 -16.52 29.12
N THR A 382 -0.59 -16.03 29.17
CA THR A 382 -1.48 -16.03 27.99
C THR A 382 -0.92 -15.18 26.85
N LYS A 383 -0.36 -14.01 27.17
CA LYS A 383 0.33 -13.17 26.16
C LYS A 383 1.57 -13.85 25.58
N TYR A 384 2.35 -14.55 26.41
CA TYR A 384 3.51 -15.31 25.98
C TYR A 384 3.12 -16.44 25.02
N GLN A 385 2.06 -17.20 25.34
CA GLN A 385 1.56 -18.25 24.46
C GLN A 385 1.05 -17.71 23.12
N ALA A 386 0.31 -16.59 23.13
CA ALA A 386 -0.14 -15.93 21.91
C ALA A 386 1.06 -15.48 21.05
N ALA A 387 2.05 -14.84 21.66
CA ALA A 387 3.28 -14.44 20.96
C ALA A 387 4.07 -15.65 20.42
N GLN A 388 4.08 -16.78 21.14
CA GLN A 388 4.74 -18.01 20.70
C GLN A 388 4.02 -18.64 19.49
N ALA A 389 2.68 -18.61 19.47
CA ALA A 389 1.89 -19.03 18.31
C ALA A 389 2.11 -18.11 17.10
N ASP A 390 2.16 -16.78 17.33
CA ASP A 390 2.44 -15.80 16.28
C ASP A 390 3.82 -16.03 15.65
N ILE A 391 4.85 -16.32 16.46
CA ILE A 391 6.19 -16.64 15.96
C ILE A 391 6.18 -17.87 15.05
N LEU A 392 5.48 -18.94 15.45
CA LEU A 392 5.35 -20.16 14.64
C LEU A 392 4.65 -19.89 13.30
N ASP A 393 3.60 -19.09 13.32
CA ASP A 393 2.87 -18.71 12.12
C ASP A 393 3.72 -17.85 11.17
N VAL A 394 4.47 -16.87 11.71
CA VAL A 394 5.42 -16.06 10.93
C VAL A 394 6.53 -16.93 10.33
N GLN A 395 7.03 -17.91 11.08
CA GLN A 395 8.03 -18.86 10.56
C GLN A 395 7.47 -19.72 9.42
N LYS A 396 6.22 -20.18 9.52
CA LYS A 396 5.55 -20.92 8.44
C LYS A 396 5.33 -20.05 7.20
N GLU A 397 4.90 -18.80 7.37
CA GLU A 397 4.76 -17.86 6.26
C GLU A 397 6.10 -17.59 5.58
N PHE A 398 7.14 -17.33 6.36
CA PHE A 398 8.49 -17.12 5.84
C PHE A 398 9.00 -18.34 5.06
N GLN A 399 8.76 -19.55 5.57
CA GLN A 399 9.15 -20.78 4.88
C GLN A 399 8.40 -20.96 3.55
N ARG A 400 7.11 -20.61 3.52
CA ARG A 400 6.29 -20.65 2.30
C ARG A 400 6.73 -19.60 1.27
N GLU A 401 7.00 -18.37 1.71
CA GLU A 401 7.55 -17.32 0.84
C GLU A 401 8.92 -17.70 0.28
N LYS A 402 9.77 -18.33 1.10
CA LYS A 402 11.06 -18.84 0.65
C LYS A 402 10.89 -19.91 -0.44
N GLU A 403 9.93 -20.82 -0.29
CA GLU A 403 9.61 -21.83 -1.33
C GLU A 403 9.12 -21.17 -2.62
N ASP A 404 8.20 -20.22 -2.53
CA ASP A 404 7.69 -19.46 -3.69
C ASP A 404 8.83 -18.72 -4.44
N LEU A 405 9.76 -18.11 -3.70
CA LEU A 405 10.95 -17.47 -4.27
C LEU A 405 11.89 -18.48 -4.94
N LEU A 406 12.09 -19.64 -4.34
CA LEU A 406 12.93 -20.70 -4.92
C LEU A 406 12.33 -21.24 -6.21
N ASP A 407 11.01 -21.40 -6.29
CA ASP A 407 10.33 -21.83 -7.51
C ASP A 407 10.40 -20.76 -8.60
N THR A 408 10.29 -19.48 -8.22
CA THR A 408 10.53 -18.36 -9.14
C THR A 408 11.96 -18.40 -9.70
N ILE A 409 12.96 -18.62 -8.85
CA ILE A 409 14.37 -18.75 -9.27
C ILE A 409 14.55 -19.94 -10.23
N ARG A 410 13.94 -21.09 -9.93
CA ARG A 410 13.98 -22.28 -10.81
C ARG A 410 13.38 -21.99 -12.18
N GLU A 411 12.21 -21.36 -12.24
CA GLU A 411 11.56 -21.03 -13.51
C GLU A 411 12.35 -19.98 -14.31
N LEU A 412 12.84 -18.92 -13.65
CA LEU A 412 13.71 -17.94 -14.30
C LEU A 412 14.99 -18.57 -14.84
N SER A 413 15.59 -19.51 -14.10
CA SER A 413 16.77 -20.26 -14.54
C SER A 413 16.46 -21.10 -15.77
N ARG A 414 15.29 -21.75 -15.81
CA ARG A 414 14.82 -22.52 -16.96
C ARG A 414 14.62 -21.64 -18.19
N GLN A 415 13.99 -20.47 -18.02
CA GLN A 415 13.80 -19.50 -19.09
C GLN A 415 15.11 -18.91 -19.60
N LEU A 416 16.04 -18.59 -18.70
CA LEU A 416 17.36 -18.10 -19.06
C LEU A 416 18.11 -19.15 -19.88
N LYS A 417 18.06 -20.41 -19.46
CA LYS A 417 18.71 -21.52 -20.16
C LYS A 417 18.09 -21.76 -21.54
N LEU A 418 16.77 -21.69 -21.66
CA LEU A 418 16.08 -21.77 -22.95
C LEU A 418 16.50 -20.61 -23.88
N ARG A 419 16.55 -19.38 -23.37
CA ARG A 419 16.99 -18.22 -24.17
C ARG A 419 18.45 -18.34 -24.59
N GLN A 420 19.33 -18.80 -23.70
CA GLN A 420 20.72 -19.07 -24.03
C GLN A 420 20.86 -20.12 -25.14
N LEU A 421 20.09 -21.21 -25.06
CA LEU A 421 20.06 -22.24 -26.10
C LEU A 421 19.57 -21.68 -27.44
N LEU A 422 18.46 -20.92 -27.44
CA LEU A 422 17.93 -20.28 -28.63
C LEU A 422 18.93 -19.29 -29.26
N MET A 423 19.59 -18.47 -28.44
CA MET A 423 20.63 -17.57 -28.91
C MET A 423 21.80 -18.35 -29.51
N SER A 424 22.28 -19.40 -28.84
CA SER A 424 23.41 -20.21 -29.33
C SER A 424 23.09 -20.99 -30.62
N ALA A 425 21.82 -21.38 -30.80
CA ALA A 425 21.37 -22.09 -32.01
C ALA A 425 21.10 -21.14 -33.18
N SER A 426 20.72 -19.89 -32.91
CA SER A 426 20.25 -18.94 -33.93
C SER A 426 21.29 -17.88 -34.30
N ILE A 427 22.26 -17.60 -33.44
CA ILE A 427 23.26 -16.56 -33.62
C ILE A 427 24.66 -17.19 -33.49
N PRO A 428 25.45 -17.24 -34.57
CA PRO A 428 26.84 -17.68 -34.49
C PRO A 428 27.63 -16.86 -33.47
N ILE A 429 28.50 -17.51 -32.69
CA ILE A 429 29.30 -16.89 -31.61
C ILE A 429 30.12 -15.69 -32.10
N GLU A 430 30.58 -15.72 -33.36
CA GLU A 430 31.32 -14.63 -34.01
C GLU A 430 30.48 -13.37 -34.28
N GLN A 431 29.14 -13.49 -34.31
CA GLN A 431 28.21 -12.38 -34.51
C GLN A 431 27.73 -11.81 -33.17
N LEU A 432 27.63 -12.64 -32.12
CA LEU A 432 27.30 -12.21 -30.76
C LEU A 432 28.26 -11.11 -30.26
N SER A 433 29.56 -11.33 -30.42
CA SER A 433 30.60 -10.37 -30.04
C SER A 433 30.53 -9.05 -30.82
N LYS A 434 30.02 -9.07 -32.06
CA LYS A 434 29.75 -7.84 -32.83
C LYS A 434 28.50 -7.12 -32.35
N ILE A 435 27.43 -7.86 -32.01
CA ILE A 435 26.19 -7.31 -31.48
C ILE A 435 26.44 -6.64 -30.12
N GLU A 436 27.14 -7.31 -29.21
CA GLU A 436 27.51 -6.77 -27.90
C GLU A 436 28.33 -5.49 -28.01
N ARG A 437 29.28 -5.43 -28.95
CA ARG A 437 30.11 -4.24 -29.21
C ARG A 437 29.32 -3.08 -29.82
N CYS A 438 28.17 -3.35 -30.43
CA CYS A 438 27.33 -2.35 -31.10
C CYS A 438 26.03 -2.05 -30.33
N SER A 439 25.83 -2.69 -29.18
CA SER A 439 24.70 -2.47 -28.28
C SER A 439 25.10 -1.53 -27.15
N GLU A 440 24.36 -0.44 -27.00
CA GLU A 440 24.46 0.49 -25.90
C GLU A 440 23.18 0.44 -25.09
N TRP A 441 23.30 0.42 -23.75
CA TRP A 441 22.14 0.49 -22.88
C TRP A 441 21.72 1.95 -22.69
N ASP A 442 20.45 2.23 -22.93
CA ASP A 442 19.85 3.55 -22.70
C ASP A 442 19.08 3.56 -21.36
N ASP A 443 19.72 4.10 -20.33
CA ASP A 443 19.15 4.20 -18.98
C ASP A 443 17.88 5.05 -18.91
N ALA A 444 17.70 6.03 -19.82
CA ALA A 444 16.53 6.91 -19.79
C ALA A 444 15.26 6.20 -20.26
N ASN A 445 15.39 5.22 -21.16
CA ASN A 445 14.27 4.49 -21.76
C ASN A 445 14.23 2.99 -21.38
N GLU A 446 15.18 2.52 -20.57
CA GLU A 446 15.34 1.12 -20.13
C GLU A 446 15.38 0.12 -21.31
N GLN A 447 16.10 0.47 -22.39
CA GLN A 447 16.19 -0.35 -23.60
C GLN A 447 17.62 -0.44 -24.15
N TRP A 448 17.95 -1.60 -24.75
CA TRP A 448 19.18 -1.76 -25.54
C TRP A 448 19.02 -1.09 -26.90
N ARG A 449 19.90 -0.14 -27.22
CA ARG A 449 20.02 0.47 -28.55
C ARG A 449 21.13 -0.24 -29.31
N ILE A 450 20.78 -0.91 -30.40
CA ILE A 450 21.75 -1.51 -31.31
C ILE A 450 21.97 -0.54 -32.48
N SER A 451 23.18 -0.01 -32.58
CA SER A 451 23.54 0.90 -33.67
C SER A 451 23.33 0.23 -35.03
N ARG A 452 22.75 0.96 -35.99
CA ARG A 452 22.55 0.50 -37.39
C ARG A 452 21.60 -0.69 -37.56
N LEU A 453 20.74 -0.99 -36.58
CA LEU A 453 19.73 -2.05 -36.66
C LEU A 453 18.79 -1.95 -37.88
N HIS A 454 18.53 -0.74 -38.38
CA HIS A 454 17.69 -0.51 -39.57
C HIS A 454 18.27 -1.12 -40.87
N PHE A 455 19.59 -1.35 -40.92
CA PHE A 455 20.25 -2.07 -42.03
C PHE A 455 20.22 -3.59 -41.88
N ALA A 456 19.77 -4.12 -40.74
CA ALA A 456 19.64 -5.56 -40.52
C ALA A 456 18.32 -6.12 -41.10
N GLY A 457 18.36 -7.39 -41.51
CA GLY A 457 17.23 -8.15 -42.07
C GLY A 457 17.27 -8.29 -43.60
N ASN A 458 16.76 -9.41 -44.12
CA ASN A 458 16.64 -9.64 -45.57
C ASN A 458 15.58 -8.67 -46.16
N PRO A 459 15.93 -7.80 -47.12
CA PRO A 459 15.00 -6.83 -47.71
C PRO A 459 13.71 -7.44 -48.27
N ALA A 460 13.77 -8.71 -48.70
CA ALA A 460 12.62 -9.44 -49.23
C ALA A 460 11.46 -9.62 -48.22
N VAL A 461 11.76 -9.67 -46.91
CA VAL A 461 10.74 -9.83 -45.86
C VAL A 461 10.14 -8.48 -45.44
N LYS A 462 10.94 -7.40 -45.49
CA LYS A 462 10.46 -6.03 -45.21
C LYS A 462 9.45 -5.52 -46.26
N ALA A 463 9.48 -6.05 -47.48
CA ALA A 463 8.54 -5.69 -48.55
C ALA A 463 7.14 -6.33 -48.38
N MET A 464 7.00 -7.45 -47.66
CA MET A 464 5.70 -8.08 -47.41
C MET A 464 4.97 -7.49 -46.20
N SER A 465 5.68 -6.87 -45.26
CA SER A 465 5.08 -6.33 -44.03
C SER A 465 4.54 -4.90 -44.15
N SER A 466 4.70 -4.22 -45.29
CA SER A 466 4.26 -2.82 -45.48
C SER A 466 2.88 -2.69 -46.16
N VAL A 467 2.24 -3.78 -46.56
CA VAL A 467 0.86 -3.75 -47.09
C VAL A 467 -0.10 -4.13 -45.98
N TYR A 468 -0.71 -3.11 -45.37
CA TYR A 468 -1.97 -3.10 -44.60
C TYR A 468 -2.55 -4.46 -44.15
N PHE A 469 -2.63 -4.66 -42.84
CA PHE A 469 -3.83 -5.28 -42.26
C PHE A 469 -4.65 -4.19 -41.55
N SER A 470 -5.51 -3.55 -42.33
CA SER A 470 -6.77 -3.00 -41.81
C SER A 470 -7.75 -4.17 -41.81
N TYR A 471 -8.19 -4.61 -40.63
CA TYR A 471 -9.28 -5.58 -40.54
C TYR A 471 -10.61 -4.84 -40.40
N SER A 472 -11.25 -4.64 -41.54
CA SER A 472 -12.70 -4.52 -41.62
C SER A 472 -13.29 -5.93 -41.47
N ASN A 473 -14.25 -6.06 -40.56
CA ASN A 473 -15.00 -7.28 -40.27
C ASN A 473 -15.76 -7.78 -41.51
N PRO A 474 -15.75 -9.09 -41.82
CA PRO A 474 -16.87 -9.73 -42.51
C PRO A 474 -17.63 -10.68 -41.56
N ALA A 475 -18.94 -10.75 -41.78
CA ALA A 475 -19.94 -11.52 -41.05
C ALA A 475 -19.72 -13.05 -41.11
N PRO A 476 -20.39 -13.85 -40.24
CA PRO A 476 -20.08 -15.27 -40.05
C PRO A 476 -20.92 -16.17 -40.98
N SER A 477 -20.32 -17.28 -41.43
CA SER A 477 -20.92 -18.63 -41.61
C SER A 477 -20.02 -19.48 -42.54
N PRO A 478 -20.26 -20.80 -42.67
CA PRO A 478 -20.14 -21.80 -41.61
C PRO A 478 -19.20 -22.96 -42.04
N GLU A 479 -18.96 -23.87 -41.10
CA GLU A 479 -18.74 -25.31 -41.36
C GLU A 479 -17.32 -25.84 -41.68
N TYR A 480 -17.03 -26.99 -41.05
CA TYR A 480 -15.93 -27.97 -41.26
C TYR A 480 -14.52 -27.66 -40.73
N ASP A 481 -13.75 -28.61 -40.17
CA ASP A 481 -13.97 -29.91 -39.52
C ASP A 481 -12.62 -30.24 -38.84
N GLY A 482 -12.68 -30.86 -37.66
CA GLY A 482 -11.53 -31.08 -36.80
C GLY A 482 -10.51 -32.05 -37.39
N ARG A 483 -9.23 -31.71 -37.27
CA ARG A 483 -8.15 -32.70 -37.13
C ARG A 483 -6.89 -32.05 -36.55
N TRP A 484 -6.63 -32.35 -35.28
CA TRP A 484 -5.34 -32.08 -34.62
C TRP A 484 -4.35 -33.17 -35.03
N HIS A 485 -3.16 -32.80 -35.51
CA HIS A 485 -2.02 -33.72 -35.62
C HIS A 485 -0.82 -33.12 -34.88
N THR A 486 -0.42 -33.82 -33.81
CA THR A 486 0.78 -33.65 -33.01
C THR A 486 1.99 -34.12 -33.83
N VAL A 487 3.07 -33.33 -33.92
CA VAL A 487 4.35 -33.79 -34.50
C VAL A 487 5.41 -33.83 -33.41
N THR A 488 5.77 -35.04 -33.03
CA THR A 488 6.91 -35.40 -32.19
C THR A 488 8.03 -35.95 -33.09
N GLN A 489 9.28 -35.67 -32.72
CA GLN A 489 10.53 -36.34 -33.14
C GLN A 489 11.06 -36.15 -34.58
N ALA A 490 12.22 -35.48 -34.67
CA ALA A 490 13.24 -35.77 -35.67
C ALA A 490 14.64 -35.57 -35.05
N CYS A 491 15.23 -36.67 -34.57
CA CYS A 491 16.66 -36.81 -34.32
C CYS A 491 17.06 -38.19 -34.85
N GLU A 492 18.29 -38.30 -35.36
CA GLU A 492 18.92 -39.47 -36.00
C GLU A 492 18.70 -39.64 -37.51
N LYS A 493 19.71 -39.25 -38.30
CA LYS A 493 20.52 -40.20 -39.08
C LYS A 493 21.67 -39.48 -39.78
N ASN A 494 22.88 -39.70 -39.27
CA ASN A 494 24.14 -39.48 -39.97
C ASN A 494 24.92 -40.80 -39.90
N LYS A 495 24.98 -41.57 -40.99
CA LYS A 495 25.98 -42.63 -41.16
C LYS A 495 26.40 -42.77 -42.64
N LEU A 496 27.69 -42.54 -42.83
CA LEU A 496 28.66 -43.24 -43.69
C LEU A 496 28.23 -43.68 -45.10
N LYS A 497 28.92 -43.12 -46.09
CA LYS A 497 29.29 -43.84 -47.33
C LYS A 497 30.82 -43.88 -47.42
N THR A 498 31.38 -45.09 -47.35
CA THR A 498 32.73 -45.41 -47.82
C THR A 498 32.62 -46.39 -48.98
N LEU A 499 33.56 -46.21 -49.91
CA LEU A 499 33.73 -46.80 -51.25
C LEU A 499 33.71 -48.33 -51.35
N THR A 500 33.24 -48.83 -52.50
CA THR A 500 33.84 -49.98 -53.23
C THR A 500 33.62 -49.87 -54.75
N THR A 501 34.75 -49.76 -55.47
CA THR A 501 35.12 -50.36 -56.78
C THR A 501 34.12 -50.41 -57.95
N ASN A 502 34.39 -49.63 -59.00
CA ASN A 502 35.13 -50.07 -60.21
C ASN A 502 35.67 -48.86 -60.98
#